data_AF-A0A924GDR8-F1
#
_entry.id   AF-A0A924GDR8-F1
#
_cell.length_a   1.000
_cell.length_b   1.000
_cell.length_c   1.000
_cell.angle_alpha   90.00
_cell.angle_beta   90.00
_cell.angle_gamma   90.00
#
_symmetry.space_group_name_H-M   'P 1'
#
loop_
_entity.id
_entity.type
_entity.pdbx_description
1 polymer ?
#
loop_
_entity_poly.entity_id
_entity_poly.type
_entity_poly.pdbx_seq_one_letter_code
_entity_poly.pdbx_strand_id
1 'polypeptide(L)'
;MTQLFGPEMKPWETSNDGRLAPSSYAATAVFGLTELAVETLHQRGEDLSPLRVGRLVKILARVTIRVQVELGSGGGWESSLNARLRGALRTALLVTNYDPTDQDTEQASLDDWEEALYVLVTSIGKTAAWLYSLTPTQLEAK
;
A
#
# COMPACT_ATOMS: atom_id res chain seq x y z
N MET A 1 3.02 31.69 0.80
CA MET A 1 3.29 30.41 0.12
C MET A 1 4.04 29.52 1.10
N THR A 2 3.39 28.48 1.62
CA THR A 2 4.05 27.53 2.51
C THR A 2 4.91 26.60 1.67
N GLN A 3 6.22 26.60 1.88
CA GLN A 3 7.15 25.71 1.19
C GLN A 3 6.81 24.27 1.59
N LEU A 4 6.25 23.48 0.68
CA LEU A 4 5.80 22.11 0.99
C LEU A 4 6.97 21.12 1.10
N PHE A 5 8.14 21.48 0.57
CA PHE A 5 9.28 20.59 0.38
C PHE A 5 10.61 21.27 0.72
N GLY A 6 11.53 20.54 1.34
CA GLY A 6 12.90 20.98 1.65
C GLY A 6 13.90 20.73 0.51
N PRO A 7 15.18 21.11 0.66
CA PRO A 7 16.25 20.84 -0.32
C PRO A 7 16.40 19.34 -0.66
N GLU A 8 17.04 19.06 -1.81
CA GLU A 8 17.30 17.70 -2.30
C GLU A 8 18.20 16.92 -1.33
N MET A 9 17.63 15.89 -0.70
CA MET A 9 18.29 15.05 0.30
C MET A 9 18.65 13.68 -0.27
N LYS A 10 19.47 12.91 0.46
CA LYS A 10 19.80 11.54 0.05
C LYS A 10 18.56 10.64 0.14
N PRO A 11 18.42 9.61 -0.72
CA PRO A 11 17.17 8.83 -0.78
C PRO A 11 16.78 8.07 0.49
N TRP A 12 17.72 7.81 1.40
CA TRP A 12 17.44 7.18 2.70
C TRP A 12 17.10 8.18 3.82
N GLU A 13 17.15 9.48 3.56
CA GLU A 13 16.78 10.51 4.52
C GLU A 13 15.28 10.79 4.40
N THR A 14 14.49 10.26 5.33
CA THR A 14 13.02 10.26 5.26
C THR A 14 12.39 11.64 5.46
N SER A 15 12.98 12.51 6.28
CA SER A 15 12.40 13.82 6.60
C SER A 15 13.42 14.95 6.68
N ASN A 16 12.93 16.15 6.37
CA ASN A 16 13.62 17.43 6.52
C ASN A 16 12.73 18.36 7.35
N ASP A 17 13.21 18.85 8.49
CA ASP A 17 12.44 19.72 9.39
C ASP A 17 11.02 19.19 9.71
N GLY A 18 10.89 17.88 9.90
CA GLY A 18 9.61 17.22 10.19
C GLY A 18 8.67 17.07 8.98
N ARG A 19 9.11 17.47 7.78
CA ARG A 19 8.38 17.26 6.52
C ARG A 19 8.99 16.10 5.73
N LEU A 20 8.17 15.38 4.98
CA LEU A 20 8.61 14.31 4.09
C LEU A 20 9.61 14.87 3.06
N ALA A 21 10.80 14.27 2.97
CA ALA A 21 11.79 14.65 1.96
C ALA A 21 11.35 14.07 0.60
N PRO A 22 11.15 14.88 -0.46
CA PRO A 22 10.60 14.41 -1.73
C PRO A 22 11.44 13.35 -2.44
N SER A 23 12.77 13.41 -2.26
CA SER A 23 13.72 12.47 -2.86
C SER A 23 13.81 11.14 -2.11
N SER A 24 13.12 10.98 -0.98
CA SER A 24 13.24 9.81 -0.12
C SER A 24 12.49 8.58 -0.64
N TYR A 25 12.94 7.38 -0.25
CA TYR A 25 12.20 6.13 -0.48
C TYR A 25 10.82 6.16 0.18
N ALA A 26 10.69 6.83 1.33
CA ALA A 26 9.41 7.05 1.98
C ALA A 26 8.48 7.90 1.11
N ALA A 27 8.98 8.95 0.46
CA ALA A 27 8.19 9.73 -0.49
C ALA A 27 7.70 8.85 -1.64
N THR A 28 8.58 8.02 -2.22
CA THR A 28 8.18 7.06 -3.25
C THR A 28 7.03 6.17 -2.78
N ALA A 29 7.09 5.64 -1.56
CA ALA A 29 6.04 4.79 -1.00
C ALA A 29 4.71 5.55 -0.83
N VAL A 30 4.75 6.72 -0.19
CA VAL A 30 3.56 7.53 0.09
C VAL A 30 2.90 8.06 -1.19
N PHE A 31 3.69 8.55 -2.16
CA PHE A 31 3.18 8.96 -3.47
C PHE A 31 2.51 7.80 -4.20
N GLY A 32 3.16 6.64 -4.29
CA GLY A 32 2.54 5.54 -5.04
C GLY A 32 1.32 4.91 -4.38
N LEU A 33 1.15 5.00 -3.05
CA LEU A 33 -0.13 4.64 -2.43
C LEU A 33 -1.22 5.67 -2.75
N THR A 34 -0.86 6.96 -2.82
CA THR A 34 -1.77 8.03 -3.20
C THR A 34 -2.22 7.89 -4.65
N GLU A 35 -1.29 7.62 -5.56
CA GLU A 35 -1.56 7.32 -6.97
C GLU A 35 -2.45 6.09 -7.10
N LEU A 36 -2.16 4.99 -6.39
CA LEU A 36 -2.99 3.79 -6.42
C LEU A 36 -4.43 4.06 -5.97
N ALA A 37 -4.61 4.91 -4.94
CA ALA A 37 -5.95 5.30 -4.49
C ALA A 37 -6.69 6.11 -5.56
N VAL A 38 -6.02 7.07 -6.21
CA VAL A 38 -6.59 7.86 -7.30
C VAL A 38 -6.96 6.98 -8.50
N GLU A 39 -6.06 6.09 -8.91
CA GLU A 39 -6.31 5.10 -9.98
C GLU A 39 -7.53 4.23 -9.67
N THR A 40 -7.62 3.74 -8.44
CA THR A 40 -8.71 2.86 -8.00
C THR A 40 -10.06 3.58 -8.02
N LEU A 41 -10.12 4.81 -7.50
CA LEU A 41 -11.35 5.60 -7.51
C LEU A 41 -11.76 5.95 -8.95
N HIS A 42 -10.80 6.36 -9.78
CA HIS A 42 -11.06 6.66 -11.19
C HIS A 42 -11.61 5.45 -11.95
N GLN A 43 -11.02 4.27 -11.76
CA GLN A 43 -11.48 3.02 -12.39
C GLN A 43 -12.90 2.61 -11.96
N ARG A 44 -13.33 3.02 -10.77
CA ARG A 44 -14.67 2.78 -10.25
C ARG A 44 -15.69 3.84 -10.69
N GLY A 45 -15.24 4.90 -11.36
CA GLY A 45 -16.10 6.03 -11.73
C GLY A 45 -16.43 6.95 -10.56
N GLU A 46 -15.69 6.85 -9.46
CA GLU A 46 -15.88 7.67 -8.25
C GLU A 46 -15.27 9.07 -8.42
N ASP A 47 -15.82 10.05 -7.72
CA ASP A 47 -15.31 11.43 -7.73
C ASP A 47 -13.98 11.56 -6.96
N LEU A 48 -13.03 12.24 -7.58
CA LEU A 48 -11.66 12.40 -7.10
C LEU A 48 -11.54 13.59 -6.12
N SER A 49 -12.34 13.58 -5.06
CA SER A 49 -12.23 14.56 -3.99
C SER A 49 -11.06 14.25 -3.04
N PRO A 50 -10.38 15.27 -2.48
CA PRO A 50 -9.33 15.05 -1.47
C PRO A 50 -9.78 14.20 -0.28
N LEU A 51 -11.06 14.29 0.09
CA LEU A 51 -11.64 13.50 1.18
C LEU A 51 -11.69 12.00 0.83
N ARG A 52 -12.20 11.65 -0.34
CA ARG A 52 -12.31 10.25 -0.80
C ARG A 52 -10.93 9.62 -1.00
N VAL A 53 -10.04 10.34 -1.68
CA VAL A 53 -8.64 9.91 -1.86
C VAL A 53 -7.98 9.71 -0.50
N GLY A 54 -8.11 10.67 0.41
CA GLY A 54 -7.52 10.59 1.75
C GLY A 54 -8.07 9.43 2.59
N ARG A 55 -9.35 9.07 2.46
CA ARG A 55 -9.94 7.90 3.13
C ARG A 55 -9.34 6.60 2.60
N LEU A 56 -9.33 6.42 1.28
CA LEU A 56 -8.78 5.20 0.68
C LEU A 56 -7.28 5.06 0.95
N VAL A 57 -6.50 6.13 0.80
CA VAL A 57 -5.05 6.12 1.11
C VAL A 57 -4.78 5.69 2.54
N LYS A 58 -5.58 6.14 3.52
CA LYS A 58 -5.41 5.73 4.92
C LYS A 58 -5.66 4.22 5.12
N ILE A 59 -6.66 3.65 4.46
CA ILE A 59 -6.92 2.20 4.50
C ILE A 59 -5.74 1.44 3.89
N LEU A 60 -5.32 1.83 2.68
CA LEU A 60 -4.18 1.19 2.00
C LEU A 60 -2.89 1.30 2.82
N ALA A 61 -2.66 2.43 3.49
CA ALA A 61 -1.52 2.63 4.38
C ALA A 61 -1.55 1.69 5.59
N ARG A 62 -2.71 1.56 6.26
CA ARG A 62 -2.87 0.62 7.39
C ARG A 62 -2.61 -0.82 6.97
N VAL A 63 -3.20 -1.24 5.86
CA VAL A 63 -2.96 -2.58 5.30
C VAL A 63 -1.47 -2.77 4.99
N THR A 64 -0.84 -1.81 4.32
CA THR A 64 0.60 -1.88 3.97
C THR A 64 1.46 -2.07 5.22
N ILE A 65 1.31 -1.21 6.22
CA ILE A 65 2.12 -1.27 7.46
C ILE A 65 1.88 -2.59 8.19
N ARG A 66 0.63 -3.03 8.29
CA ARG A 66 0.28 -4.29 8.95
C ARG A 66 0.92 -5.49 8.24
N VAL A 67 0.86 -5.54 6.91
CA VAL A 67 1.53 -6.60 6.12
C VAL A 67 3.06 -6.52 6.28
N GLN A 68 3.63 -5.32 6.28
CA GLN A 68 5.08 -5.15 6.47
C GLN A 68 5.56 -5.71 7.81
N VAL A 69 4.80 -5.50 8.88
CA VAL A 69 5.08 -6.05 10.21
C VAL A 69 4.96 -7.58 10.18
N GLU A 70 3.88 -8.10 9.63
CA GLU A 70 3.63 -9.55 9.50
C GLU A 70 4.73 -10.27 8.70
N LEU A 71 5.27 -9.63 7.66
CA LEU A 71 6.37 -10.17 6.86
C LEU A 71 7.76 -9.89 7.45
N GLY A 72 7.85 -9.32 8.67
CA GLY A 72 9.10 -9.13 9.41
C GLY A 72 9.96 -7.93 8.99
N SER A 73 9.39 -6.94 8.27
CA SER A 73 10.15 -5.78 7.76
C SER A 73 10.08 -4.51 8.63
N GLY A 74 9.45 -4.57 9.81
CA GLY A 74 9.44 -3.48 10.79
C GLY A 74 8.48 -2.31 10.54
N GLY A 75 7.74 -2.29 9.42
CA GLY A 75 6.63 -1.34 9.20
C GLY A 75 7.03 0.07 8.75
N GLY A 76 8.23 0.26 8.19
CA GLY A 76 8.75 1.56 7.75
C GLY A 76 8.36 1.97 6.33
N TRP A 77 8.20 3.27 6.07
CA TRP A 77 7.91 3.83 4.75
C TRP A 77 9.09 3.72 3.78
N GLU A 78 10.30 3.71 4.30
CA GLU A 78 11.55 3.53 3.57
C GLU A 78 11.82 2.07 3.16
N SER A 79 11.02 1.12 3.65
CA SER A 79 11.18 -0.30 3.34
C SER A 79 11.00 -0.58 1.85
N SER A 80 11.95 -1.29 1.26
CA SER A 80 11.89 -1.75 -0.14
C SER A 80 10.71 -2.69 -0.42
N LEU A 81 10.07 -3.20 0.63
CA LEU A 81 8.86 -4.02 0.54
C LEU A 81 7.67 -3.20 0.03
N ASN A 82 7.63 -1.89 0.26
CA ASN A 82 6.51 -1.03 -0.17
C ASN A 82 6.24 -1.11 -1.68
N ALA A 83 7.29 -1.10 -2.51
CA ALA A 83 7.11 -1.19 -3.96
C ALA A 83 6.43 -2.51 -4.38
N ARG A 84 6.74 -3.61 -3.69
CA ARG A 84 6.15 -4.94 -3.95
C ARG A 84 4.73 -5.03 -3.41
N LEU A 85 4.48 -4.51 -2.22
CA LEU A 85 3.15 -4.48 -1.61
C LEU A 85 2.17 -3.62 -2.41
N ARG A 86 2.62 -2.54 -3.06
CA ARG A 86 1.75 -1.79 -4.01
C ARG A 86 1.24 -2.66 -5.14
N GLY A 87 2.08 -3.54 -5.70
CA GLY A 87 1.67 -4.50 -6.73
C GLY A 87 0.63 -5.49 -6.19
N ALA A 88 0.89 -6.05 -5.00
CA ALA A 88 -0.04 -6.97 -4.34
C ALA A 88 -1.37 -6.28 -3.98
N LEU A 89 -1.34 -5.03 -3.51
CA LEU A 89 -2.53 -4.22 -3.24
C LEU A 89 -3.34 -3.97 -4.49
N ARG A 90 -2.70 -3.61 -5.61
CA ARG A 90 -3.40 -3.45 -6.89
C ARG A 90 -4.16 -4.74 -7.27
N THR A 91 -3.53 -5.91 -7.12
CA THR A 91 -4.20 -7.20 -7.34
C THR A 91 -5.36 -7.42 -6.35
N ALA A 92 -5.15 -7.17 -5.05
CA ALA A 92 -6.19 -7.37 -4.04
C ALA A 92 -7.40 -6.44 -4.26
N LEU A 93 -7.17 -5.20 -4.69
CA LEU A 93 -8.22 -4.25 -5.03
C LEU A 93 -9.05 -4.69 -6.25
N LEU A 94 -8.41 -5.32 -7.24
CA LEU A 94 -9.09 -5.91 -8.39
C LEU A 94 -9.96 -7.12 -7.98
N VAL A 95 -9.48 -7.95 -7.06
CA VAL A 95 -10.18 -9.18 -6.65
C VAL A 95 -11.35 -8.89 -5.72
N THR A 96 -11.19 -7.97 -4.76
CA THR A 96 -12.22 -7.71 -3.74
C THR A 96 -13.42 -6.92 -4.26
N ASN A 97 -13.25 -6.19 -5.37
CA ASN A 97 -14.32 -5.44 -6.08
C ASN A 97 -15.35 -4.75 -5.16
N TYR A 98 -14.87 -4.10 -4.10
CA TYR A 98 -15.69 -3.46 -3.08
C TYR A 98 -15.31 -1.99 -2.95
N ASP A 99 -16.31 -1.12 -2.82
CA ASP A 99 -16.11 0.32 -2.69
C ASP A 99 -16.20 0.79 -1.23
N PRO A 100 -15.07 1.08 -0.57
CA PRO A 100 -15.05 1.58 0.80
C PRO A 100 -15.34 3.09 0.90
N THR A 101 -15.60 3.77 -0.23
CA THR A 101 -15.78 5.22 -0.26
C THR A 101 -17.23 5.67 -0.40
N ASP A 102 -18.15 4.72 -0.55
CA ASP A 102 -19.58 4.95 -0.45
C ASP A 102 -19.96 5.32 0.99
N GLN A 103 -20.74 6.39 1.14
CA GLN A 103 -21.16 6.92 2.44
C GLN A 103 -22.19 6.04 3.13
N ASP A 104 -22.88 5.20 2.35
CA ASP A 104 -23.87 4.25 2.86
C ASP A 104 -23.23 2.92 3.28
N THR A 105 -21.91 2.80 3.12
CA THR A 105 -21.18 1.62 3.55
C THR A 105 -21.13 1.53 5.08
N GLU A 106 -21.64 0.44 5.63
CA GLU A 106 -21.55 0.16 7.06
C GLU A 106 -20.08 -0.03 7.50
N GLN A 107 -19.73 0.49 8.68
CA GLN A 107 -18.37 0.37 9.21
C GLN A 107 -17.90 -1.08 9.33
N ALA A 108 -18.80 -2.00 9.72
CA ALA A 108 -18.48 -3.43 9.79
C ALA A 108 -18.05 -3.99 8.42
N SER A 109 -18.71 -3.56 7.35
CA SER A 109 -18.36 -3.95 5.98
C SER A 109 -17.03 -3.35 5.53
N LEU A 110 -16.69 -2.12 5.98
CA LEU A 110 -15.36 -1.53 5.74
C LEU A 110 -14.26 -2.33 6.43
N ASP A 111 -14.48 -2.72 7.69
CA ASP A 111 -13.49 -3.46 8.49
C ASP A 111 -13.27 -4.86 7.90
N ASP A 112 -14.35 -5.56 7.51
CA ASP A 112 -14.29 -6.85 6.84
C ASP A 112 -13.54 -6.77 5.49
N TRP A 113 -13.78 -5.71 4.72
CA TRP A 113 -13.08 -5.49 3.47
C TRP A 113 -11.59 -5.16 3.67
N GLU A 114 -11.26 -4.31 4.65
CA GLU A 114 -9.87 -4.02 5.01
C GLU A 114 -9.14 -5.29 5.45
N GLU A 115 -9.80 -6.15 6.22
CA GLU A 115 -9.28 -7.47 6.60
C GLU A 115 -9.08 -8.37 5.39
N ALA A 116 -10.04 -8.41 4.45
CA ALA A 116 -9.89 -9.17 3.21
C ALA A 116 -8.70 -8.70 2.36
N LEU A 117 -8.49 -7.40 2.24
CA LEU A 117 -7.29 -6.84 1.60
C LEU A 117 -6.02 -7.29 2.32
N TYR A 118 -5.99 -7.16 3.65
CA TYR A 118 -4.85 -7.59 4.45
C TYR A 118 -4.52 -9.07 4.24
N VAL A 119 -5.53 -9.95 4.29
CA VAL A 119 -5.36 -11.40 4.09
C VAL A 119 -4.81 -11.69 2.69
N LEU A 120 -5.38 -11.08 1.65
CA LEU A 120 -4.92 -11.30 0.26
C LEU A 120 -3.50 -10.81 0.04
N VAL A 121 -3.18 -9.59 0.47
CA VAL A 121 -1.85 -9.00 0.31
C VAL A 121 -0.80 -9.79 1.10
N THR A 122 -1.13 -10.20 2.33
CA THR A 122 -0.28 -11.08 3.15
C THR A 122 -0.08 -12.42 2.47
N SER A 123 -1.13 -13.02 1.91
CA SER A 123 -1.07 -14.30 1.21
C SER A 123 -0.15 -14.21 0.00
N ILE A 124 -0.29 -13.17 -0.83
CA ILE A 124 0.61 -12.92 -1.97
C ILE A 124 2.07 -12.82 -1.49
N GLY A 125 2.33 -12.05 -0.43
CA GLY A 125 3.67 -11.89 0.14
C GLY A 125 4.26 -13.20 0.67
N LYS A 126 3.49 -13.96 1.44
CA LYS A 126 3.90 -15.27 1.97
C LYS A 126 4.13 -16.29 0.87
N THR A 127 3.27 -16.34 -0.15
CA THR A 127 3.44 -17.20 -1.33
C THR A 127 4.70 -16.83 -2.11
N ALA A 128 5.00 -15.54 -2.30
CA ALA A 128 6.22 -15.10 -2.96
C ALA A 128 7.48 -15.51 -2.17
N ALA A 129 7.47 -15.38 -0.84
CA ALA A 129 8.56 -15.81 0.02
C ALA A 129 8.74 -17.34 0.00
N TRP A 130 7.63 -18.08 0.05
CA TRP A 130 7.63 -19.53 -0.09
C TRP A 130 8.21 -19.97 -1.44
N LEU A 131 7.76 -19.38 -2.54
CA LEU A 131 8.25 -19.67 -3.89
C LEU A 131 9.78 -19.48 -3.99
N TYR A 132 10.31 -18.41 -3.39
CA TYR A 132 11.74 -18.15 -3.35
C TYR A 132 12.52 -19.19 -2.53
N SER A 133 11.89 -19.81 -1.52
CA SER A 133 12.52 -20.82 -0.67
C SER A 133 12.61 -22.21 -1.32
N LEU A 134 11.91 -22.44 -2.43
CA LEU A 134 11.92 -23.72 -3.12
C LEU A 134 13.20 -23.91 -3.93
N THR A 135 13.73 -25.13 -3.89
CA THR A 135 14.82 -25.57 -4.77
C THR A 135 14.27 -25.97 -6.16
N PRO A 136 15.11 -26.01 -7.22
CA PRO A 136 14.67 -26.46 -8.54
C PRO A 136 13.99 -27.83 -8.53
N THR A 137 14.52 -28.79 -7.77
CA THR A 137 13.95 -30.13 -7.66
C THR A 137 12.57 -30.13 -7.00
N GLN A 138 12.31 -29.22 -6.04
CA GLN A 138 11.00 -29.08 -5.42
C GLN A 138 9.97 -28.43 -6.36
N LEU A 139 10.41 -27.59 -7.32
CA LEU A 139 9.55 -27.01 -8.34
C LEU A 139 9.12 -28.01 -9.43
N GLU A 140 9.95 -29.03 -9.67
CA GLU A 140 9.70 -30.07 -10.68
C GLU A 140 8.90 -31.27 -10.14
N ALA A 141 8.75 -31.37 -8.81
CA ALA A 141 7.96 -32.42 -8.17
C ALA A 141 6.46 -32.22 -8.50
N LYS A 142 5.89 -33.19 -9.21
CA LYS A 142 4.46 -33.23 -9.59
C LYS A 142 3.56 -33.68 -8.45
#